data_AF-A0AAQ3SF77-F1
#
_entry.id   AF-A0AAQ3SF77-F1
#
_cell.length_a   1.000
_cell.length_b   1.000
_cell.length_c   1.000
_cell.angle_alpha   90.00
_cell.angle_beta   90.00
_cell.angle_gamma   90.00
#
_symmetry.space_group_name_H-M   'P 1'
#
loop_
_entity.id
_entity.type
_entity.pdbx_description
1 polymer ?
#
loop_
_entity_poly.entity_id
_entity_poly.type
_entity_poly.pdbx_seq_one_letter_code
_entity_poly.pdbx_strand_id
1 'polypeptide(L)'
;MTPCCHCSPRDVLHRPPIRFSSPGVVPSLLTQCQDSERLEELSDLTVVCGGAHHLALRNSTSLPADRTCARVAPTDPDPVWAIEEMPVGRVMGDMVLLPTGDVLIVNGAAHGTAGGPVTVPVLYRPDAELGDRFEALAASAIPRMYHSSAALDTYGRVLVGGSNPHVGYVFANTMYPTELSLEAFLPPYMNPRLDSVRPRLLAAPPEVGYGEATAVRFALPVRAGDDGDTAAEGSAALGEVRVAAVAPAFATHSFGMNQRVVELGVGRVARLDIGVYEAEVAAPPTPGIAPPGYYLWFVVHAGVPSSAAWDDMRQEAPFLLLHSEAQGNASSMVPSVHVASKTTHLQARMEGRAHQTPSPFVVALPLLPTGDHLLLHRGI
;
A
#
# COMPACT_ATOMS: atom_id res chain seq x y z
N MET A 1 16.11 28.70 -10.80
CA MET A 1 17.19 28.03 -10.06
C MET A 1 16.55 27.43 -8.83
N THR A 2 16.24 26.14 -8.93
CA THR A 2 15.44 25.39 -7.95
C THR A 2 16.37 24.39 -7.29
N PRO A 3 16.32 24.17 -5.96
CA PRO A 3 17.24 23.23 -5.32
C PRO A 3 16.85 21.80 -5.71
N CYS A 4 17.75 21.12 -6.44
CA CYS A 4 17.60 19.70 -6.75
C CYS A 4 17.63 18.86 -5.46
N CYS A 5 16.83 17.79 -5.42
CA CYS A 5 16.88 16.78 -4.36
C CYS A 5 18.33 16.28 -4.17
N HIS A 6 18.91 16.55 -2.99
CA HIS A 6 20.31 16.26 -2.71
C HIS A 6 20.45 14.91 -1.99
N CYS A 7 20.37 13.81 -2.75
CA CYS A 7 20.81 12.51 -2.26
C CYS A 7 22.34 12.53 -2.10
N SER A 8 22.82 12.93 -0.92
CA SER A 8 24.25 12.93 -0.57
C SER A 8 24.67 11.53 -0.06
N PRO A 9 25.59 10.82 -0.73
CA PRO A 9 26.09 9.55 -0.25
C PRO A 9 27.39 9.74 0.55
N ARG A 10 27.34 9.53 1.88
CA ARG A 10 28.42 8.97 2.73
C ARG A 10 28.05 9.02 4.21
N ASP A 11 27.73 7.87 4.77
CA ASP A 11 28.43 7.28 5.93
C ASP A 11 27.73 5.98 6.33
N VAL A 12 28.07 4.88 5.65
CA VAL A 12 27.52 3.55 5.94
C VAL A 12 28.63 2.66 6.51
N LEU A 13 28.48 2.30 7.79
CA LEU A 13 29.31 1.28 8.44
C LEU A 13 28.92 -0.10 7.91
N HIS A 14 29.78 -0.72 7.11
CA HIS A 14 29.57 -2.11 6.66
C HIS A 14 29.37 -3.06 7.85
N ARG A 15 28.21 -3.72 7.89
CA ARG A 15 27.91 -4.87 8.76
C ARG A 15 27.42 -6.05 7.89
N PRO A 16 27.64 -7.30 8.33
CA PRO A 16 27.29 -8.48 7.53
C PRO A 16 25.76 -8.65 7.36
N PRO A 17 25.31 -9.41 6.34
CA PRO A 17 23.89 -9.57 6.03
C PRO A 17 23.09 -10.19 7.19
N ILE A 18 21.98 -9.54 7.54
CA ILE A 18 21.11 -9.94 8.64
C ILE A 18 20.13 -11.03 8.20
N ARG A 19 19.87 -12.00 9.09
CA ARG A 19 18.81 -13.00 8.93
C ARG A 19 17.60 -12.59 9.76
N PHE A 20 16.52 -12.15 9.11
CA PHE A 20 15.22 -11.99 9.77
C PHE A 20 14.69 -13.38 10.18
N SER A 21 14.41 -13.59 11.47
CA SER A 21 14.04 -14.92 12.01
C SER A 21 12.55 -15.12 12.26
N SER A 22 11.71 -14.16 11.89
CA SER A 22 10.26 -14.11 12.14
C SER A 22 9.62 -13.08 11.20
N PRO A 23 8.30 -13.12 10.94
CA PRO A 23 7.66 -12.19 10.02
C PRO A 23 7.71 -10.75 10.57
N GLY A 24 8.52 -9.91 9.94
CA GLY A 24 8.35 -8.46 10.03
C GLY A 24 7.23 -8.02 9.10
N VAL A 25 6.56 -6.91 9.43
CA VAL A 25 5.64 -6.26 8.49
C VAL A 25 6.47 -5.62 7.38
N VAL A 26 6.00 -5.71 6.14
CA VAL A 26 6.72 -5.25 4.94
C VAL A 26 5.87 -4.26 4.15
N PRO A 27 5.70 -3.00 4.62
CA PRO A 27 5.21 -1.91 3.79
C PRO A 27 6.18 -1.58 2.65
N SER A 28 5.63 -1.35 1.46
CA SER A 28 6.36 -0.84 0.29
C SER A 28 5.74 0.48 -0.20
N LEU A 29 6.58 1.52 -0.24
CA LEU A 29 6.31 2.84 -0.84
C LEU A 29 6.95 2.88 -2.24
N LEU A 30 6.28 3.50 -3.20
CA LEU A 30 6.75 3.66 -4.57
C LEU A 30 6.48 5.10 -5.04
N THR A 31 7.52 5.78 -5.53
CA THR A 31 7.42 7.16 -6.04
C THR A 31 7.72 7.20 -7.54
N GLN A 32 6.90 7.92 -8.31
CA GLN A 32 7.15 8.22 -9.72
C GLN A 32 7.65 9.66 -9.89
N CYS A 33 8.90 9.82 -10.32
CA CYS A 33 9.44 11.10 -10.74
C CYS A 33 9.38 11.22 -12.28
N GLN A 34 8.62 12.18 -12.80
CA GLN A 34 8.64 12.56 -14.21
C GLN A 34 9.66 13.70 -14.42
N ASP A 35 10.81 13.38 -15.02
CA ASP A 35 11.83 14.35 -15.43
C ASP A 35 12.04 14.20 -16.95
N SER A 36 11.78 15.24 -17.75
CA SER A 36 11.61 15.07 -19.21
C SER A 36 12.87 14.74 -20.01
N GLU A 37 14.02 14.55 -19.36
CA GLU A 37 15.30 14.20 -19.99
C GLU A 37 16.07 13.07 -19.25
N ARG A 38 15.43 12.34 -18.32
CA ARG A 38 16.00 11.13 -17.69
C ARG A 38 15.01 9.98 -17.65
N LEU A 39 15.54 8.76 -17.69
CA LEU A 39 14.77 7.53 -17.53
C LEU A 39 14.02 7.56 -16.18
N GLU A 40 12.80 7.02 -16.15
CA GLU A 40 11.92 6.97 -14.98
C GLU A 40 12.65 6.40 -13.75
N GLU A 41 13.10 7.27 -12.84
CA GLU A 41 13.71 6.87 -11.57
C GLU A 41 12.59 6.55 -10.58
N LEU A 42 12.03 5.35 -10.74
CA LEU A 42 11.09 4.74 -9.81
C LEU A 42 11.83 4.40 -8.51
N SER A 43 11.72 5.25 -7.49
CA SER A 43 12.24 4.90 -6.17
C SER A 43 11.24 3.96 -5.48
N ASP A 44 11.58 2.68 -5.39
CA ASP A 44 10.90 1.74 -4.51
C ASP A 44 11.58 1.75 -3.13
N LEU A 45 10.78 1.70 -2.07
CA LEU A 45 11.28 1.67 -0.71
C LEU A 45 10.45 0.70 0.12
N THR A 46 11.12 -0.32 0.63
CA THR A 46 10.54 -1.30 1.53
C THR A 46 11.18 -1.18 2.90
N VAL A 47 10.34 -1.14 3.95
CA VAL A 47 10.77 -0.93 5.34
C VAL A 47 10.29 -2.11 6.17
N VAL A 48 11.15 -2.68 7.01
CA VAL A 48 10.86 -3.82 7.88
C VAL A 48 11.31 -3.49 9.29
N CYS A 49 10.38 -3.48 10.25
CA CYS A 49 10.65 -3.03 11.62
C CYS A 49 10.27 -4.05 12.70
N GLY A 50 11.13 -4.18 13.70
CA GLY A 50 10.88 -4.91 14.94
C GLY A 50 10.84 -6.44 14.77
N GLY A 51 9.97 -7.08 15.52
CA GLY A 51 9.90 -8.54 15.65
C GLY A 51 10.65 -9.07 16.87
N ALA A 52 10.67 -10.40 16.99
CA ALA A 52 11.23 -11.11 18.15
C ALA A 52 12.44 -11.96 17.73
N HIS A 53 13.43 -12.07 18.62
CA HIS A 53 14.46 -13.09 18.48
C HIS A 53 13.84 -14.49 18.58
N HIS A 54 14.24 -15.45 17.74
CA HIS A 54 13.64 -16.79 17.68
C HIS A 54 13.57 -17.55 19.02
N LEU A 55 14.46 -17.25 19.98
CA LEU A 55 14.43 -17.83 21.33
C LEU A 55 13.26 -17.31 22.20
N ALA A 56 12.58 -16.23 21.81
CA ALA A 56 11.40 -15.73 22.52
C ALA A 56 10.30 -16.79 22.62
N LEU A 57 10.16 -17.68 21.62
CA LEU A 57 9.23 -18.81 21.66
C LEU A 57 9.48 -19.78 22.84
N ARG A 58 10.71 -19.78 23.41
CA ARG A 58 11.08 -20.60 24.58
C ARG A 58 11.03 -19.83 25.89
N ASN A 59 10.93 -18.50 25.85
CA ASN A 59 10.98 -17.61 27.01
C ASN A 59 10.14 -16.35 26.73
N SER A 60 8.82 -16.55 26.68
CA SER A 60 7.81 -15.75 25.96
C SER A 60 7.62 -14.29 26.38
N THR A 61 8.29 -13.81 27.44
CA THR A 61 8.05 -12.47 28.00
C THR A 61 9.30 -11.75 28.50
N SER A 62 10.49 -12.36 28.50
CA SER A 62 11.68 -11.79 29.15
C SER A 62 12.73 -11.19 28.22
N LEU A 63 12.79 -11.62 26.96
CA LEU A 63 13.69 -11.01 25.96
C LEU A 63 13.07 -9.69 25.47
N PRO A 64 13.84 -8.60 25.28
CA PRO A 64 13.31 -7.41 24.64
C PRO A 64 12.90 -7.69 23.19
N ALA A 65 11.88 -6.98 22.72
CA ALA A 65 11.53 -6.89 21.31
C ALA A 65 12.62 -6.16 20.53
N ASP A 66 12.77 -6.50 19.25
CA ASP A 66 13.76 -5.84 18.41
C ASP A 66 13.36 -4.38 18.12
N ARG A 67 14.36 -3.49 18.12
CA ARG A 67 14.25 -2.07 17.76
C ARG A 67 14.61 -1.83 16.30
N THR A 68 15.30 -2.78 15.66
CA THR A 68 15.82 -2.67 14.30
C THR A 68 14.69 -2.33 13.31
N CYS A 69 14.86 -1.23 12.58
CA CYS A 69 14.18 -0.97 11.32
C CYS A 69 15.22 -1.04 10.21
N ALA A 70 14.96 -1.88 9.20
CA ALA A 70 15.80 -1.97 8.02
C ALA A 70 15.00 -1.49 6.81
N ARG A 71 15.61 -0.65 5.98
CA ARG A 71 15.03 -0.18 4.73
C ARG A 71 15.90 -0.57 3.54
N VAL A 72 15.27 -0.85 2.41
CA VAL A 72 15.93 -1.26 1.16
C VAL A 72 15.12 -0.76 -0.03
N ALA A 73 15.76 -0.57 -1.18
CA ALA A 73 15.12 -0.39 -2.47
C ALA A 73 15.21 -1.73 -3.26
N PRO A 74 14.18 -2.59 -3.22
CA PRO A 74 14.22 -3.90 -3.91
C PRO A 74 14.52 -3.88 -5.41
N THR A 75 14.26 -2.79 -6.14
CA THR A 75 14.56 -2.67 -7.58
C THR A 75 15.93 -2.07 -7.89
N ASP A 76 16.69 -1.63 -6.88
CA ASP A 76 18.08 -1.21 -7.05
C ASP A 76 18.93 -2.39 -7.58
N PRO A 77 19.76 -2.21 -8.63
CA PRO A 77 20.68 -3.24 -9.11
C PRO A 77 21.68 -3.78 -8.07
N ASP A 78 21.99 -3.03 -7.01
CA ASP A 78 22.79 -3.46 -5.85
C ASP A 78 22.07 -3.08 -4.53
N PRO A 79 21.04 -3.84 -4.12
CA PRO A 79 20.12 -3.40 -3.08
C PRO A 79 20.75 -3.46 -1.68
N VAL A 80 21.13 -2.30 -1.15
CA VAL A 80 21.74 -2.15 0.18
C VAL A 80 20.69 -1.92 1.26
N TRP A 81 20.75 -2.71 2.33
CA TRP A 81 19.98 -2.47 3.55
C TRP A 81 20.59 -1.34 4.39
N ALA A 82 19.85 -0.24 4.54
CA ALA A 82 20.14 0.78 5.56
C ALA A 82 19.39 0.43 6.86
N ILE A 83 20.05 0.58 8.00
CA ILE A 83 19.55 0.13 9.31
C ILE A 83 19.46 1.31 10.28
N GLU A 84 18.33 1.42 10.95
CA GLU A 84 17.99 2.41 11.97
C GLU A 84 17.35 1.71 13.19
N GLU A 85 17.13 2.43 14.29
CA GLU A 85 16.39 1.91 15.46
C GLU A 85 15.12 2.71 15.73
N MET A 86 14.00 2.02 15.94
CA MET A 86 12.78 2.59 16.51
C MET A 86 13.03 3.13 17.92
N PRO A 87 12.27 4.15 18.37
CA PRO A 87 12.29 4.62 19.77
C PRO A 87 11.97 3.54 20.79
N VAL A 88 11.21 2.51 20.40
CA VAL A 88 10.76 1.38 21.24
C VAL A 88 10.78 0.09 20.42
N GLY A 89 11.22 -1.02 21.03
CA GLY A 89 11.17 -2.33 20.39
C GLY A 89 9.73 -2.84 20.32
N ARG A 90 9.34 -3.51 19.22
CA ARG A 90 7.94 -3.90 19.00
C ARG A 90 7.81 -5.29 18.36
N VAL A 91 7.06 -6.18 19.01
CA VAL A 91 6.53 -7.42 18.43
C VAL A 91 5.04 -7.27 18.20
N MET A 92 4.50 -7.96 17.19
CA MET A 92 3.07 -7.91 16.85
C MET A 92 2.52 -6.49 16.60
N GLY A 93 3.36 -5.58 16.12
CA GLY A 93 2.93 -4.25 15.70
C GLY A 93 2.31 -4.29 14.30
N ASP A 94 1.40 -3.36 14.01
CA ASP A 94 0.90 -3.12 12.66
C ASP A 94 1.62 -1.88 12.08
N MET A 95 2.10 -1.99 10.84
CA MET A 95 2.69 -0.87 10.09
C MET A 95 1.73 -0.47 8.97
N VAL A 96 1.09 0.69 9.11
CA VAL A 96 0.08 1.21 8.17
C VAL A 96 0.70 2.31 7.32
N LEU A 97 0.66 2.14 5.99
CA LEU A 97 1.06 3.20 5.07
C LEU A 97 0.00 4.31 5.03
N LEU A 98 0.43 5.57 5.08
CA LEU A 98 -0.43 6.74 5.02
C LEU A 98 -0.38 7.39 3.62
N PRO A 99 -1.40 8.17 3.22
CA PRO A 99 -1.41 8.86 1.92
C PRO A 99 -0.28 9.86 1.71
N THR A 100 0.41 10.27 2.78
CA THR A 100 1.59 11.15 2.73
C THR A 100 2.90 10.42 2.39
N GLY A 101 2.89 9.09 2.29
CA GLY A 101 4.09 8.25 2.20
C GLY A 101 4.69 7.88 3.56
N ASP A 102 4.24 8.54 4.64
CA ASP A 102 4.64 8.17 6.01
C ASP A 102 4.11 6.78 6.40
N VAL A 103 4.76 6.15 7.39
CA VAL A 103 4.37 4.85 7.94
C VAL A 103 3.99 5.00 9.41
N LEU A 104 2.76 4.68 9.77
CA LEU A 104 2.30 4.64 11.16
C LEU A 104 2.55 3.25 11.75
N ILE A 105 3.30 3.17 12.84
CA ILE A 105 3.60 1.95 13.59
C ILE A 105 2.79 1.94 14.89
N VAL A 106 1.83 1.04 15.01
CA VAL A 106 0.89 0.91 16.16
C VAL A 106 0.90 -0.52 16.71
N ASN A 107 0.16 -0.74 17.81
CA ASN A 107 -0.12 -2.04 18.42
C ASN A 107 1.11 -2.83 18.92
N GLY A 108 0.88 -3.98 19.54
CA GLY A 108 1.94 -4.92 19.91
C GLY A 108 2.60 -4.68 21.27
N ALA A 109 3.71 -5.37 21.48
CA ALA A 109 4.36 -5.53 22.79
C ALA A 109 5.89 -5.31 22.75
N ALA A 110 6.48 -4.97 23.89
CA ALA A 110 7.89 -4.59 24.03
C ALA A 110 8.83 -5.76 24.36
N HIS A 111 8.30 -6.95 24.68
CA HIS A 111 9.09 -8.11 25.11
C HIS A 111 8.53 -9.44 24.58
N GLY A 112 9.43 -10.37 24.29
CA GLY A 112 9.16 -11.77 24.04
C GLY A 112 8.24 -11.99 22.85
N THR A 113 7.13 -12.69 23.06
CA THR A 113 6.06 -12.85 22.08
C THR A 113 4.85 -11.96 22.38
N ALA A 114 4.61 -11.56 23.63
CA ALA A 114 3.44 -10.76 24.02
C ALA A 114 3.59 -9.99 25.36
N GLY A 115 4.82 -9.67 25.80
CA GLY A 115 5.09 -9.06 27.10
C GLY A 115 5.18 -7.52 27.08
N GLY A 116 4.32 -6.85 27.86
CA GLY A 116 4.34 -5.39 28.08
C GLY A 116 3.83 -4.59 26.86
N PRO A 117 2.65 -3.95 26.93
CA PRO A 117 2.05 -3.29 25.77
C PRO A 117 2.84 -2.06 25.33
N VAL A 118 2.92 -1.83 24.02
CA VAL A 118 3.45 -0.58 23.44
C VAL A 118 2.29 0.30 23.00
N THR A 119 1.82 1.14 23.92
CA THR A 119 0.67 2.05 23.69
C THR A 119 1.02 3.33 22.95
N VAL A 120 2.31 3.65 22.81
CA VAL A 120 2.82 4.81 22.06
C VAL A 120 2.92 4.44 20.56
N PRO A 121 2.17 5.11 19.67
CA PRO A 121 2.39 5.00 18.23
C PRO A 121 3.71 5.67 17.84
N VAL A 122 4.33 5.20 16.76
CA VAL A 122 5.50 5.84 16.16
C VAL A 122 5.19 6.16 14.71
N LEU A 123 5.41 7.40 14.30
CA LEU A 123 5.39 7.79 12.88
C LEU A 123 6.80 7.67 12.32
N TYR A 124 6.95 6.95 11.23
CA TYR A 124 8.18 6.89 10.44
C TYR A 124 8.02 7.71 9.17
N ARG A 125 8.89 8.71 8.98
CA ARG A 125 8.96 9.55 7.78
C ARG A 125 10.14 9.10 6.91
N PRO A 126 9.91 8.41 5.78
CA PRO A 126 11.00 7.83 4.99
C PRO A 126 11.97 8.87 4.39
N ASP A 127 11.44 10.04 4.05
CA ASP A 127 12.16 11.13 3.38
C ASP A 127 12.87 12.09 4.35
N ALA A 128 12.63 11.96 5.66
CA ALA A 128 13.34 12.76 6.65
C ALA A 128 14.82 12.36 6.78
N GLU A 129 15.62 13.24 7.37
CA GLU A 129 17.03 12.99 7.63
C GLU A 129 17.24 11.81 8.60
N LEU A 130 18.40 11.17 8.50
CA LEU A 130 18.76 10.04 9.36
C LEU A 130 18.80 10.48 10.82
N GLY A 131 17.98 9.84 11.67
CA GLY A 131 17.80 10.21 13.08
C GLY A 131 16.48 10.93 13.37
N ASP A 132 15.97 11.73 12.42
CA ASP A 132 14.70 12.47 12.56
C ASP A 132 13.48 11.73 11.98
N ARG A 133 13.70 10.53 11.42
CA ARG A 133 12.63 9.74 10.79
C ARG A 133 11.56 9.26 11.75
N PHE A 134 11.88 9.02 13.03
CA PHE A 134 10.96 8.42 14.00
C PHE A 134 10.42 9.44 15.00
N GLU A 135 9.11 9.72 14.94
CA GLU A 135 8.41 10.56 15.92
C GLU A 135 7.51 9.70 16.82
N ALA A 136 7.69 9.79 18.14
CA ALA A 136 6.78 9.19 19.10
C ALA A 136 5.53 10.07 19.27
N LEU A 137 4.34 9.48 19.10
CA LEU A 137 3.06 10.18 19.14
C LEU A 137 2.32 9.98 20.48
N ALA A 138 1.15 10.62 20.63
CA ALA A 138 0.31 10.47 21.81
C ALA A 138 -0.13 9.01 22.04
N ALA A 139 0.05 8.51 23.25
CA ALA A 139 -0.28 7.12 23.62
C ALA A 139 -1.80 6.89 23.69
N SER A 140 -2.25 5.70 23.28
CA SER A 140 -3.60 5.21 23.62
C SER A 140 -3.65 4.70 25.06
N ALA A 141 -4.83 4.72 25.67
CA ALA A 141 -5.10 4.05 26.94
C ALA A 141 -5.37 2.54 26.77
N ILE A 142 -5.61 2.06 25.54
CA ILE A 142 -6.01 0.69 25.26
C ILE A 142 -4.80 -0.15 24.80
N PRO A 143 -4.44 -1.23 25.51
CA PRO A 143 -3.36 -2.12 25.09
C PRO A 143 -3.82 -3.04 23.94
N ARG A 144 -3.44 -2.70 22.71
CA ARG A 144 -3.72 -3.48 21.50
C ARG A 144 -2.68 -4.60 21.34
N MET A 145 -2.97 -5.77 21.92
CA MET A 145 -2.06 -6.94 21.97
C MET A 145 -2.31 -7.92 20.81
N TYR A 146 -1.87 -9.18 20.91
CA TYR A 146 -2.11 -10.21 19.89
C TYR A 146 -3.58 -10.28 19.44
N HIS A 147 -3.79 -10.54 18.14
CA HIS A 147 -5.07 -10.36 17.43
C HIS A 147 -5.63 -8.92 17.44
N SER A 148 -4.80 -7.89 17.64
CA SER A 148 -5.10 -6.54 17.13
C SER A 148 -4.99 -6.50 15.59
N SER A 149 -5.53 -5.44 15.01
CA SER A 149 -5.30 -5.09 13.61
C SER A 149 -5.44 -3.57 13.43
N ALA A 150 -4.86 -3.03 12.35
CA ALA A 150 -5.01 -1.64 11.95
C ALA A 150 -5.16 -1.50 10.42
N ALA A 151 -6.00 -0.56 9.97
CA ALA A 151 -6.21 -0.30 8.55
C ALA A 151 -6.52 1.19 8.28
N LEU A 152 -6.04 1.72 7.16
CA LEU A 152 -6.37 3.06 6.67
C LEU A 152 -7.83 3.10 6.14
N ASP A 153 -8.56 4.18 6.40
CA ASP A 153 -9.90 4.41 5.85
C ASP A 153 -9.96 5.49 4.75
N THR A 154 -11.12 5.62 4.11
CA THR A 154 -11.38 6.59 3.03
C THR A 154 -11.29 8.06 3.46
N TYR A 155 -11.17 8.36 4.76
CA TYR A 155 -10.97 9.72 5.27
C TYR A 155 -9.49 9.98 5.60
N GLY A 156 -8.60 8.98 5.44
CA GLY A 156 -7.20 9.06 5.82
C GLY A 156 -6.94 8.82 7.32
N ARG A 157 -7.94 8.31 8.07
CA ARG A 157 -7.78 7.89 9.47
C ARG A 157 -7.25 6.46 9.49
N VAL A 158 -6.66 6.05 10.61
CA VAL A 158 -6.32 4.63 10.83
C VAL A 158 -7.29 4.05 11.84
N LEU A 159 -8.12 3.11 11.41
CA LEU A 159 -8.98 2.32 12.29
C LEU A 159 -8.10 1.28 12.99
N VAL A 160 -8.10 1.28 14.32
CA VAL A 160 -7.35 0.36 15.18
C VAL A 160 -8.34 -0.47 15.97
N GLY A 161 -8.20 -1.80 15.92
CA GLY A 161 -9.24 -2.71 16.40
C GLY A 161 -8.70 -3.95 17.09
N GLY A 162 -9.59 -4.57 17.87
CA GLY A 162 -9.32 -5.80 18.62
C GLY A 162 -8.36 -5.61 19.80
N SER A 163 -8.34 -6.59 20.68
CA SER A 163 -7.27 -7.59 20.67
C SER A 163 -7.76 -8.81 21.43
N ASN A 164 -7.21 -9.99 21.17
CA ASN A 164 -7.56 -11.19 21.93
C ASN A 164 -6.31 -12.06 22.17
N PRO A 165 -5.50 -11.76 23.20
CA PRO A 165 -4.31 -12.54 23.52
C PRO A 165 -4.61 -13.89 24.21
N HIS A 166 -5.85 -14.38 24.12
CA HIS A 166 -6.34 -15.59 24.80
C HIS A 166 -6.93 -16.60 23.79
N VAL A 167 -6.99 -17.87 24.20
CA VAL A 167 -7.54 -19.01 23.40
C VAL A 167 -9.03 -18.82 23.07
N GLY A 168 -9.77 -18.06 23.88
CA GLY A 168 -11.15 -17.66 23.66
C GLY A 168 -11.39 -16.25 24.21
N TYR A 169 -12.63 -15.77 24.25
CA TYR A 169 -12.91 -14.44 24.79
C TYR A 169 -12.87 -14.43 26.32
N VAL A 170 -12.03 -13.57 26.91
CA VAL A 170 -11.79 -13.43 28.35
C VAL A 170 -11.84 -11.95 28.73
N PHE A 171 -12.94 -11.53 29.35
CA PHE A 171 -13.21 -10.12 29.67
C PHE A 171 -12.86 -9.69 31.11
N ALA A 172 -12.49 -10.64 31.97
CA ALA A 172 -12.24 -10.40 33.40
C ALA A 172 -11.11 -11.28 33.95
N ASN A 173 -10.54 -10.87 35.08
CA ASN A 173 -9.47 -11.60 35.80
C ASN A 173 -8.24 -11.93 34.92
N THR A 174 -7.84 -11.01 34.06
CA THR A 174 -6.68 -11.12 33.17
C THR A 174 -6.02 -9.75 32.97
N MET A 175 -4.73 -9.74 32.66
CA MET A 175 -3.93 -8.50 32.52
C MET A 175 -4.29 -7.68 31.28
N TYR A 176 -4.65 -8.37 30.18
CA TYR A 176 -5.09 -7.75 28.93
C TYR A 176 -6.40 -8.43 28.51
N PRO A 177 -7.57 -7.92 28.91
CA PRO A 177 -8.86 -8.47 28.51
C PRO A 177 -9.03 -8.50 26.99
N THR A 178 -9.93 -9.35 26.49
CA THR A 178 -10.41 -9.27 25.12
C THR A 178 -11.02 -7.89 24.87
N GLU A 179 -10.46 -7.18 23.90
CA GLU A 179 -10.90 -5.85 23.49
C GLU A 179 -11.67 -5.96 22.16
N LEU A 180 -12.87 -5.37 22.11
CA LEU A 180 -13.80 -5.46 20.98
C LEU A 180 -14.12 -4.10 20.34
N SER A 181 -13.62 -3.01 20.93
CA SER A 181 -13.78 -1.66 20.40
C SER A 181 -12.90 -1.40 19.18
N LEU A 182 -13.31 -0.38 18.42
CA LEU A 182 -12.51 0.28 17.40
C LEU A 182 -12.16 1.69 17.89
N GLU A 183 -10.90 2.09 17.75
CA GLU A 183 -10.45 3.48 17.84
C GLU A 183 -10.20 4.01 16.43
N ALA A 184 -10.52 5.28 16.18
CA ALA A 184 -10.07 5.98 14.98
C ALA A 184 -8.86 6.84 15.35
N PHE A 185 -7.66 6.36 15.02
CA PHE A 185 -6.44 7.14 15.14
C PHE A 185 -6.42 8.24 14.09
N LEU A 186 -6.09 9.47 14.51
CA LEU A 186 -6.02 10.67 13.67
C LEU A 186 -4.55 11.06 13.51
N PRO A 187 -3.90 10.80 12.35
CA PRO A 187 -2.50 11.17 12.14
C PRO A 187 -2.28 12.69 12.18
N PRO A 188 -1.03 13.17 12.35
CA PRO A 188 -0.74 14.60 12.52
C PRO A 188 -1.32 15.53 11.44
N TYR A 189 -1.43 15.07 10.19
CA TYR A 189 -2.07 15.81 9.08
C TYR A 189 -3.58 16.07 9.26
N MET A 190 -4.22 15.45 10.27
CA MET A 190 -5.61 15.70 10.65
C MET A 190 -5.77 16.81 11.69
N ASN A 191 -4.69 17.49 12.09
CA ASN A 191 -4.77 18.62 13.01
C ASN A 191 -5.63 19.75 12.41
N PRO A 192 -6.68 20.26 13.10
CA PRO A 192 -7.56 21.30 12.56
C PRO A 192 -6.84 22.61 12.18
N ARG A 193 -5.65 22.86 12.72
CA ARG A 193 -4.80 24.01 12.31
C ARG A 193 -4.33 23.93 10.86
N LEU A 194 -4.40 22.74 10.25
CA LEU A 194 -4.06 22.47 8.86
C LEU A 194 -5.27 22.55 7.91
N ASP A 195 -6.49 22.80 8.42
CA ASP A 195 -7.70 22.78 7.59
C ASP A 195 -7.73 23.92 6.56
N SER A 196 -6.90 24.96 6.71
CA SER A 196 -6.72 26.03 5.70
C SER A 196 -5.94 25.59 4.46
N VAL A 197 -5.29 24.43 4.48
CA VAL A 197 -4.57 23.84 3.33
C VAL A 197 -5.11 22.45 2.95
N ARG A 198 -6.09 21.91 3.69
CA ARG A 198 -6.66 20.58 3.43
C ARG A 198 -7.40 20.55 2.09
N PRO A 199 -6.99 19.74 1.11
CA PRO A 199 -7.72 19.59 -0.13
C PRO A 199 -9.03 18.82 0.09
N ARG A 200 -10.07 19.22 -0.64
CA ARG A 200 -11.31 18.46 -0.75
C ARG A 200 -11.39 17.89 -2.16
N LEU A 201 -11.29 16.56 -2.29
CA LEU A 201 -11.51 15.87 -3.55
C LEU A 201 -12.94 16.14 -4.05
N LEU A 202 -13.07 16.51 -5.33
CA LEU A 202 -14.35 16.78 -6.00
C LEU A 202 -14.68 15.70 -7.02
N ALA A 203 -13.67 15.26 -7.78
CA ALA A 203 -13.79 14.15 -8.72
C ALA A 203 -12.43 13.47 -8.95
N ALA A 204 -12.47 12.16 -9.14
CA ALA A 204 -11.37 11.32 -9.62
C ALA A 204 -11.98 10.34 -10.64
N PRO A 205 -11.18 9.71 -11.52
CA PRO A 205 -11.67 8.57 -12.30
C PRO A 205 -12.20 7.45 -11.37
N PRO A 206 -13.24 6.71 -11.79
CA PRO A 206 -13.62 5.46 -11.13
C PRO A 206 -12.81 4.25 -11.62
N GLU A 207 -12.06 4.42 -12.71
CA GLU A 207 -11.31 3.41 -13.44
C GLU A 207 -10.23 4.11 -14.29
N VAL A 208 -9.04 3.53 -14.37
CA VAL A 208 -7.97 3.96 -15.28
C VAL A 208 -7.10 2.80 -15.76
N GLY A 209 -6.61 2.86 -16.99
CA GLY A 209 -5.62 1.93 -17.55
C GLY A 209 -4.18 2.32 -17.23
N TYR A 210 -3.26 1.34 -17.27
CA TYR A 210 -1.83 1.60 -17.08
C TYR A 210 -1.27 2.53 -18.16
N GLY A 211 -0.51 3.55 -17.74
CA GLY A 211 0.09 4.55 -18.63
C GLY A 211 -0.89 5.58 -19.22
N GLU A 212 -2.18 5.53 -18.88
CA GLU A 212 -3.13 6.57 -19.27
C GLU A 212 -2.95 7.85 -18.44
N ALA A 213 -3.31 9.00 -19.03
CA ALA A 213 -3.45 10.27 -18.33
C ALA A 213 -4.94 10.56 -18.06
N THR A 214 -5.24 11.04 -16.86
CA THR A 214 -6.59 11.33 -16.38
C THR A 214 -6.62 12.66 -15.61
N ALA A 215 -7.81 13.11 -15.20
CA ALA A 215 -8.01 14.38 -14.52
C ALA A 215 -8.57 14.18 -13.10
N VAL A 216 -7.90 14.74 -12.10
CA VAL A 216 -8.35 14.76 -10.70
C VAL A 216 -8.72 16.19 -10.32
N ARG A 217 -9.98 16.40 -9.92
CA ARG A 217 -10.50 17.71 -9.49
C ARG A 217 -10.57 17.80 -7.98
N PHE A 218 -10.08 18.91 -7.44
CA PHE A 218 -10.10 19.19 -6.01
C PHE A 218 -10.36 20.67 -5.73
N ALA A 219 -10.79 20.97 -4.52
CA ALA A 219 -10.88 22.32 -3.99
C ALA A 219 -9.86 22.55 -2.89
N LEU A 220 -9.30 23.75 -2.83
CA LEU A 220 -8.54 24.26 -1.69
C LEU A 220 -9.35 25.38 -0.99
N PRO A 221 -9.24 25.54 0.34
CA PRO A 221 -9.85 26.65 1.05
C PRO A 221 -9.32 27.99 0.56
N VAL A 222 -10.23 28.90 0.21
CA VAL A 222 -9.90 30.25 -0.25
C VAL A 222 -9.60 31.13 0.95
N ARG A 223 -8.50 31.89 0.93
CA ARG A 223 -8.19 32.88 1.98
C ARG A 223 -9.08 34.11 1.80
N ALA A 224 -9.57 34.67 2.90
CA ALA A 224 -10.37 35.89 2.85
C ALA A 224 -9.53 37.05 2.30
N GLY A 225 -9.96 37.63 1.18
CA GLY A 225 -9.22 38.67 0.45
C GLY A 225 -8.44 38.17 -0.77
N ASP A 226 -8.46 36.88 -1.09
CA ASP A 226 -8.01 36.35 -2.39
C ASP A 226 -9.16 36.48 -3.40
N ASP A 227 -9.17 37.61 -4.11
CA ASP A 227 -10.09 37.93 -5.20
C ASP A 227 -9.73 37.24 -6.54
N GLY A 228 -8.68 36.41 -6.54
CA GLY A 228 -8.43 35.41 -7.56
C GLY A 228 -7.80 35.89 -8.88
N ASP A 229 -7.54 37.19 -9.01
CA ASP A 229 -6.98 37.81 -10.22
C ASP A 229 -5.44 37.80 -10.26
N THR A 230 -4.78 37.36 -9.17
CA THR A 230 -3.32 37.20 -9.09
C THR A 230 -2.86 35.89 -9.74
N ALA A 231 -2.93 35.84 -11.07
CA ALA A 231 -2.44 34.74 -11.92
C ALA A 231 -0.94 34.40 -11.76
N ALA A 232 -0.20 35.09 -10.88
CA ALA A 232 1.22 34.92 -10.59
C ALA A 232 1.53 34.09 -9.32
N GLU A 233 0.61 33.94 -8.36
CA GLU A 233 0.89 33.20 -7.10
C GLU A 233 0.59 31.69 -7.20
N GLY A 234 -0.15 31.27 -8.24
CA GLY A 234 -0.57 29.88 -8.42
C GLY A 234 0.56 28.86 -8.64
N SER A 235 1.76 29.25 -9.06
CA SER A 235 2.81 28.27 -9.41
C SER A 235 3.55 27.69 -8.21
N ALA A 236 3.68 28.42 -7.09
CA ALA A 236 4.50 27.99 -5.95
C ALA A 236 3.72 27.10 -4.98
N ALA A 237 2.49 27.49 -4.62
CA ALA A 237 1.63 26.70 -3.73
C ALA A 237 1.10 25.42 -4.40
N LEU A 238 0.85 25.44 -5.72
CA LEU A 238 0.45 24.22 -6.44
C LEU A 238 1.60 23.23 -6.67
N GLY A 239 2.86 23.65 -6.47
CA GLY A 239 4.03 22.75 -6.51
C GLY A 239 4.09 21.72 -5.37
N GLU A 240 3.21 21.84 -4.38
CA GLU A 240 3.07 20.88 -3.27
C GLU A 240 1.89 19.90 -3.45
N VAL A 241 1.25 19.88 -4.62
CA VAL A 241 0.15 18.96 -4.93
C VAL A 241 0.69 17.61 -5.42
N ARG A 242 0.33 16.54 -4.72
CA ARG A 242 0.60 15.14 -5.09
C ARG A 242 -0.72 14.37 -5.17
N VAL A 243 -0.74 13.27 -5.93
CA VAL A 243 -1.84 12.31 -5.91
C VAL A 243 -1.30 10.94 -5.51
N ALA A 244 -1.85 10.38 -4.44
CA ALA A 244 -1.41 9.12 -3.87
C ALA A 244 -2.48 8.04 -4.08
N ALA A 245 -2.14 6.97 -4.77
CA ALA A 245 -2.95 5.77 -4.89
C ALA A 245 -2.55 4.76 -3.81
N VAL A 246 -3.45 4.47 -2.88
CA VAL A 246 -3.21 3.59 -1.74
C VAL A 246 -3.96 2.27 -1.92
N ALA A 247 -3.22 1.16 -1.98
CA ALA A 247 -3.82 -0.18 -1.90
C ALA A 247 -4.14 -0.48 -0.43
N PRO A 248 -5.42 -0.66 -0.06
CA PRO A 248 -5.80 -0.95 1.31
C PRO A 248 -5.34 -2.35 1.73
N ALA A 249 -4.88 -2.47 2.98
CA ALA A 249 -4.38 -3.73 3.52
C ALA A 249 -5.51 -4.68 3.92
N PHE A 250 -5.34 -5.97 3.65
CA PHE A 250 -6.01 -7.01 4.44
C PHE A 250 -5.09 -7.34 5.63
N ALA A 251 -5.46 -6.88 6.82
CA ALA A 251 -4.58 -6.89 8.00
C ALA A 251 -5.02 -7.90 9.08
N THR A 252 -4.16 -8.88 9.38
CA THR A 252 -4.35 -9.82 10.49
C THR A 252 -3.02 -10.36 11.01
N HIS A 253 -2.91 -10.64 12.31
CA HIS A 253 -1.70 -11.19 12.92
C HIS A 253 -0.42 -10.38 12.61
N SER A 254 -0.53 -9.05 12.50
CA SER A 254 0.53 -8.13 12.05
C SER A 254 0.98 -8.27 10.60
N PHE A 255 0.27 -9.03 9.77
CA PHE A 255 0.48 -9.07 8.33
C PHE A 255 -0.50 -8.15 7.62
N GLY A 256 -0.03 -6.99 7.16
CA GLY A 256 -0.76 -6.10 6.24
C GLY A 256 -0.58 -6.54 4.78
N MET A 257 -1.35 -7.52 4.34
CA MET A 257 -1.28 -8.04 2.96
C MET A 257 -1.78 -7.00 1.95
N ASN A 258 -1.15 -6.96 0.76
CA ASN A 258 -1.45 -6.06 -0.36
C ASN A 258 -1.21 -4.55 -0.13
N GLN A 259 -0.73 -4.14 1.05
CA GLN A 259 -0.57 -2.71 1.37
C GLN A 259 0.51 -2.05 0.50
N ARG A 260 0.17 -0.92 -0.13
CA ARG A 260 1.06 -0.13 -1.00
C ARG A 260 0.62 1.32 -1.05
N VAL A 261 1.57 2.24 -1.17
CA VAL A 261 1.30 3.63 -1.60
C VAL A 261 2.12 3.89 -2.85
N VAL A 262 1.46 4.41 -3.88
CA VAL A 262 2.08 4.84 -5.14
C VAL A 262 1.81 6.33 -5.32
N GLU A 263 2.85 7.13 -5.35
CA GLU A 263 2.74 8.52 -5.82
C GLU A 263 2.59 8.51 -7.34
N LEU A 264 1.48 9.06 -7.83
CA LEU A 264 1.16 9.14 -9.25
C LEU A 264 1.79 10.39 -9.86
N GLY A 265 2.25 10.29 -11.11
CA GLY A 265 2.84 11.43 -11.82
C GLY A 265 1.83 12.57 -12.00
N VAL A 266 2.07 13.71 -11.36
CA VAL A 266 1.23 14.92 -11.51
C VAL A 266 1.84 15.83 -12.59
N GLY A 267 1.07 16.04 -13.65
CA GLY A 267 1.41 16.93 -14.76
C GLY A 267 0.94 18.36 -14.50
N ARG A 268 0.20 18.94 -15.45
CA ARG A 268 -0.31 20.30 -15.31
C ARG A 268 -1.42 20.38 -14.25
N VAL A 269 -1.26 21.28 -13.27
CA VAL A 269 -2.36 21.70 -12.38
C VAL A 269 -2.94 23.03 -12.88
N ALA A 270 -4.24 23.04 -13.16
CA ALA A 270 -4.97 24.18 -13.69
C ALA A 270 -6.02 24.67 -12.68
N ARG A 271 -6.08 25.99 -12.45
CA ARG A 271 -7.20 26.63 -11.74
C ARG A 271 -8.40 26.69 -12.70
N LEU A 272 -9.53 26.11 -12.28
CA LEU A 272 -10.80 26.15 -13.03
C LEU A 272 -11.73 27.26 -12.53
N ASP A 273 -11.70 27.56 -11.23
CA ASP A 273 -12.50 28.60 -10.57
C ASP A 273 -11.78 29.06 -9.28
N ILE A 274 -12.38 29.97 -8.51
CA ILE A 274 -11.86 30.40 -7.21
C ILE A 274 -11.81 29.21 -6.24
N GLY A 275 -10.59 28.80 -5.88
CA GLY A 275 -10.34 27.65 -5.01
C GLY A 275 -10.57 26.29 -5.65
N VAL A 276 -10.87 26.18 -6.95
CA VAL A 276 -11.11 24.90 -7.65
C VAL A 276 -10.01 24.64 -8.67
N TYR A 277 -9.46 23.43 -8.62
CA TYR A 277 -8.30 23.01 -9.41
C TYR A 277 -8.55 21.65 -10.06
N GLU A 278 -7.87 21.42 -11.18
CA GLU A 278 -7.79 20.16 -11.90
C GLU A 278 -6.31 19.82 -12.12
N ALA A 279 -5.88 18.66 -11.64
CA ALA A 279 -4.57 18.10 -11.91
C ALA A 279 -4.68 17.05 -13.03
N GLU A 280 -3.83 17.16 -14.03
CA GLU A 280 -3.49 16.06 -14.92
C GLU A 280 -2.66 15.03 -14.15
N VAL A 281 -3.07 13.76 -14.18
CA VAL A 281 -2.47 12.68 -13.41
C VAL A 281 -2.19 11.50 -14.33
N ALA A 282 -0.97 11.00 -14.35
CA ALA A 282 -0.60 9.76 -15.02
C ALA A 282 -0.84 8.56 -14.10
N ALA A 283 -1.59 7.56 -14.59
CA ALA A 283 -1.66 6.26 -13.97
C ALA A 283 -0.29 5.54 -14.07
N PRO A 284 0.00 4.56 -13.19
CA PRO A 284 1.28 3.85 -13.23
C PRO A 284 1.55 3.23 -14.61
N PRO A 285 2.80 3.24 -15.13
CA PRO A 285 3.06 2.76 -16.48
C PRO A 285 2.96 1.24 -16.62
N THR A 286 3.08 0.48 -15.52
CA THR A 286 2.98 -0.99 -15.55
C THR A 286 2.32 -1.58 -14.30
N PRO A 287 1.67 -2.77 -14.41
CA PRO A 287 1.15 -3.52 -13.27
C PRO A 287 2.23 -4.06 -12.31
N GLY A 288 3.52 -3.90 -12.62
CA GLY A 288 4.60 -4.22 -11.68
C GLY A 288 4.69 -3.22 -10.53
N ILE A 289 4.38 -1.95 -10.79
CA ILE A 289 4.41 -0.86 -9.80
C ILE A 289 3.14 -0.90 -8.94
N ALA A 290 1.98 -1.03 -9.59
CA ALA A 290 0.67 -1.16 -8.94
C ALA A 290 -0.06 -2.34 -9.59
N PRO A 291 -0.18 -3.51 -8.95
CA PRO A 291 -0.94 -4.62 -9.50
C PRO A 291 -2.43 -4.27 -9.65
N PRO A 292 -3.15 -4.90 -10.61
CA PRO A 292 -4.55 -4.58 -10.87
C PRO A 292 -5.46 -4.78 -9.66
N GLY A 293 -6.38 -3.83 -9.46
CA GLY A 293 -7.33 -3.84 -8.35
C GLY A 293 -7.76 -2.45 -7.92
N TYR A 294 -8.42 -2.39 -6.75
CA TYR A 294 -8.98 -1.15 -6.22
C TYR A 294 -7.98 -0.37 -5.37
N TYR A 295 -7.82 0.91 -5.68
CA TYR A 295 -6.97 1.86 -4.96
C TYR A 295 -7.81 3.01 -4.40
N LEU A 296 -7.40 3.52 -3.24
CA LEU A 296 -7.89 4.77 -2.67
C LEU A 296 -7.03 5.93 -3.20
N TRP A 297 -7.61 6.79 -4.03
CA TRP A 297 -6.92 7.96 -4.57
C TRP A 297 -7.14 9.18 -3.66
N PHE A 298 -6.05 9.68 -3.09
CA PHE A 298 -6.00 10.89 -2.27
C PHE A 298 -5.31 12.01 -3.03
N VAL A 299 -5.82 13.24 -2.92
CA VAL A 299 -5.03 14.45 -3.22
C VAL A 299 -4.33 14.88 -1.94
N VAL A 300 -3.04 15.12 -2.01
CA VAL A 300 -2.22 15.64 -0.91
C VAL A 300 -1.74 17.03 -1.32
N HIS A 301 -1.89 18.02 -0.43
CA HIS A 301 -1.39 19.38 -0.63
C HIS A 301 -0.76 19.85 0.69
N ALA A 302 0.47 20.38 0.64
CA ALA A 302 1.23 20.79 1.82
C ALA A 302 1.34 19.70 2.92
N GLY A 303 1.49 18.43 2.51
CA GLY A 303 1.52 17.27 3.41
C GLY A 303 0.17 16.88 4.03
N VAL A 304 -0.94 17.44 3.54
CA VAL A 304 -2.29 17.22 4.06
C VAL A 304 -3.16 16.50 3.03
N PRO A 305 -3.66 15.28 3.31
CA PRO A 305 -4.52 14.55 2.40
C PRO A 305 -5.99 15.00 2.47
N SER A 306 -6.70 14.78 1.36
CA SER A 306 -8.16 14.82 1.26
C SER A 306 -8.81 13.57 1.87
N SER A 307 -10.14 13.45 1.74
CA SER A 307 -10.77 12.13 1.64
C SER A 307 -10.47 11.49 0.28
N ALA A 308 -10.49 10.16 0.20
CA ALA A 308 -10.26 9.42 -1.03
C ALA A 308 -11.52 9.16 -1.85
N ALA A 309 -11.32 8.91 -3.14
CA ALA A 309 -12.24 8.17 -3.99
C ALA A 309 -11.67 6.76 -4.28
N TRP A 310 -12.53 5.84 -4.69
CA TRP A 310 -12.11 4.54 -5.22
C TRP A 310 -11.89 4.62 -6.72
N ASP A 311 -10.81 3.99 -7.16
CA ASP A 311 -10.44 3.80 -8.56
C ASP A 311 -10.11 2.31 -8.80
N ASP A 312 -10.52 1.77 -9.95
CA ASP A 312 -10.24 0.42 -10.43
C ASP A 312 -9.08 0.46 -11.45
N MET A 313 -7.85 0.19 -11.00
CA MET A 313 -6.68 0.16 -11.90
C MET A 313 -6.71 -1.14 -12.71
N ARG A 314 -7.20 -1.06 -13.95
CA ARG A 314 -7.34 -2.24 -14.81
C ARG A 314 -6.08 -2.53 -15.61
N GLN A 315 -5.75 -3.81 -15.68
CA GLN A 315 -4.99 -4.31 -16.81
C GLN A 315 -5.94 -4.32 -18.01
N GLU A 316 -5.60 -3.61 -19.09
CA GLU A 316 -6.36 -3.72 -20.32
C GLU A 316 -6.52 -5.20 -20.69
N ALA A 317 -7.76 -5.64 -20.92
CA ALA A 317 -7.97 -6.91 -21.57
C ALA A 317 -7.32 -6.82 -22.95
N PRO A 318 -6.41 -7.74 -23.34
CA PRO A 318 -5.71 -7.64 -24.61
C PRO A 318 -6.74 -7.55 -25.73
N PHE A 319 -6.73 -6.42 -26.45
CA PHE A 319 -7.67 -6.16 -27.54
C PHE A 319 -7.55 -7.28 -28.57
N LEU A 320 -8.52 -8.19 -28.54
CA LEU A 320 -8.57 -9.31 -29.46
C LEU A 320 -9.09 -8.77 -30.79
N LEU A 321 -8.17 -8.13 -31.54
CA LEU A 321 -8.37 -7.66 -32.90
C LEU A 321 -8.74 -8.85 -33.78
N LEU A 322 -10.04 -9.14 -33.85
CA LEU A 322 -10.62 -10.09 -34.79
C LEU A 322 -10.45 -9.54 -36.21
N HIS A 323 -9.28 -9.80 -36.80
CA HIS A 323 -9.06 -9.62 -38.23
C HIS A 323 -9.96 -10.60 -38.98
N SER A 324 -11.11 -10.11 -39.43
CA SER A 324 -11.94 -10.81 -40.40
C SER A 324 -11.27 -10.73 -41.77
N GLU A 325 -10.43 -11.72 -42.09
CA GLU A 325 -10.06 -11.96 -43.49
C GLU A 325 -11.27 -12.52 -44.25
N ALA A 326 -11.98 -11.66 -44.96
CA ALA A 326 -13.01 -12.07 -45.90
C ALA A 326 -12.38 -12.64 -47.18
N GLN A 327 -11.80 -13.84 -47.11
CA GLN A 327 -11.41 -14.60 -48.29
C GLN A 327 -12.66 -15.14 -48.99
N GLY A 328 -13.02 -14.52 -50.11
CA GLY A 328 -14.23 -14.87 -50.85
C GLY A 328 -14.10 -16.17 -51.63
N ASN A 329 -14.89 -17.18 -51.26
CA ASN A 329 -15.73 -17.88 -52.23
C ASN A 329 -16.95 -18.53 -51.56
N ALA A 330 -18.08 -18.61 -52.27
CA ALA A 330 -19.36 -18.99 -51.68
C ALA A 330 -19.60 -20.51 -51.65
N SER A 331 -19.17 -21.18 -50.57
CA SER A 331 -19.83 -22.37 -50.00
C SER A 331 -19.19 -22.82 -48.68
N SER A 332 -20.03 -23.08 -47.66
CA SER A 332 -19.66 -23.81 -46.43
C SER A 332 -18.47 -23.25 -45.63
N MET A 333 -18.70 -22.18 -44.85
CA MET A 333 -17.80 -21.79 -43.75
C MET A 333 -18.30 -22.35 -42.40
N VAL A 334 -17.50 -23.21 -41.78
CA VAL A 334 -17.50 -23.42 -40.33
C VAL A 334 -16.33 -22.61 -39.78
N PRO A 335 -16.50 -21.73 -38.78
CA PRO A 335 -15.41 -20.89 -38.28
C PRO A 335 -14.36 -21.74 -37.56
N SER A 336 -13.16 -21.79 -38.12
CA SER A 336 -12.00 -22.51 -37.58
C SER A 336 -11.12 -21.57 -36.74
N VAL A 337 -11.37 -21.50 -35.43
CA VAL A 337 -10.54 -20.72 -34.49
C VAL A 337 -9.15 -21.35 -34.37
N HIS A 338 -8.12 -20.68 -34.89
CA HIS A 338 -6.72 -21.05 -34.66
C HIS A 338 -6.16 -20.28 -33.45
N VAL A 339 -6.02 -20.95 -32.32
CA VAL A 339 -5.36 -20.39 -31.13
C VAL A 339 -3.84 -20.55 -31.29
N ALA A 340 -3.17 -19.49 -31.71
CA ALA A 340 -1.70 -19.44 -31.77
C ALA A 340 -1.08 -19.20 -30.38
N SER A 341 -1.25 -20.16 -29.45
CA SER A 341 -0.55 -20.14 -28.16
C SER A 341 0.86 -20.71 -28.30
N LYS A 342 1.88 -19.92 -27.98
CA LYS A 342 3.23 -20.44 -27.73
C LYS A 342 3.28 -21.12 -26.35
N THR A 343 2.72 -22.32 -26.26
CA THR A 343 2.94 -23.23 -25.13
C THR A 343 3.49 -24.56 -25.62
N THR A 344 4.57 -25.01 -24.98
CA THR A 344 5.32 -26.21 -25.34
C THR A 344 4.45 -27.47 -25.26
N HIS A 345 4.45 -28.29 -26.31
CA HIS A 345 3.65 -29.51 -26.37
C HIS A 345 4.04 -30.52 -25.28
N LEU A 346 3.05 -30.98 -24.52
CA LEU A 346 3.09 -32.26 -23.80
C LEU A 346 1.80 -33.04 -24.14
N GLN A 347 1.95 -34.07 -24.97
CA GLN A 347 0.85 -34.79 -25.57
C GLN A 347 0.51 -36.03 -24.73
N ALA A 348 -0.48 -35.92 -23.84
CA ALA A 348 -1.01 -37.05 -23.08
C ALA A 348 -2.17 -37.70 -23.85
N ARG A 349 -1.99 -38.95 -24.30
CA ARG A 349 -2.99 -39.74 -25.02
C ARG A 349 -3.77 -40.61 -24.03
N MET A 350 -5.07 -40.36 -23.87
CA MET A 350 -5.99 -41.28 -23.19
C MET A 350 -7.13 -41.69 -24.12
N GLU A 351 -7.31 -42.99 -24.28
CA GLU A 351 -8.40 -43.59 -25.06
C GLU A 351 -9.58 -43.89 -24.13
N GLY A 352 -10.78 -43.40 -24.47
CA GLY A 352 -12.00 -43.59 -23.68
C GLY A 352 -13.20 -43.90 -24.57
N ARG A 353 -13.88 -45.03 -24.31
CA ARG A 353 -15.09 -45.44 -25.03
C ARG A 353 -16.30 -44.59 -24.64
N ALA A 354 -17.18 -44.33 -25.60
CA ALA A 354 -18.42 -43.58 -25.42
C ALA A 354 -19.60 -44.46 -24.93
N HIS A 355 -20.52 -43.85 -24.19
CA HIS A 355 -21.94 -44.24 -24.11
C HIS A 355 -22.85 -43.02 -23.88
N GLN A 356 -24.10 -43.14 -24.30
CA GLN A 356 -25.18 -42.12 -24.39
C GLN A 356 -26.17 -42.27 -23.20
N THR A 357 -27.03 -41.34 -22.74
CA THR A 357 -27.46 -39.93 -23.04
C THR A 357 -28.46 -39.50 -21.91
N PRO A 358 -29.19 -38.36 -21.92
CA PRO A 358 -28.84 -36.94 -22.24
C PRO A 358 -29.36 -35.88 -21.20
N SER A 359 -28.75 -34.67 -21.23
CA SER A 359 -29.38 -33.35 -20.93
C SER A 359 -29.80 -32.96 -19.47
N PRO A 360 -29.96 -31.65 -19.14
CA PRO A 360 -28.89 -30.65 -19.13
C PRO A 360 -28.88 -29.74 -17.88
N PHE A 361 -27.70 -29.40 -17.36
CA PHE A 361 -27.48 -28.16 -16.58
C PHE A 361 -26.02 -27.74 -16.74
N VAL A 362 -25.77 -26.52 -17.22
CA VAL A 362 -24.42 -25.96 -17.37
C VAL A 362 -24.33 -24.70 -16.52
N VAL A 363 -23.58 -24.78 -15.42
CA VAL A 363 -23.06 -23.64 -14.68
C VAL A 363 -21.55 -23.68 -14.86
N ALA A 364 -20.99 -22.71 -15.58
CA ALA A 364 -19.55 -22.62 -15.78
C ALA A 364 -18.89 -21.90 -14.60
N LEU A 365 -18.21 -22.65 -13.73
CA LEU A 365 -17.16 -22.09 -12.86
C LEU A 365 -15.81 -22.15 -13.59
N PRO A 366 -14.96 -21.11 -13.49
CA PRO A 366 -13.58 -21.21 -13.95
C PRO A 366 -12.78 -22.17 -13.06
N LEU A 367 -11.98 -23.02 -13.72
CA LEU A 367 -11.14 -24.03 -13.06
C LEU A 367 -9.90 -23.40 -12.42
N LEU A 368 -9.73 -23.60 -11.11
CA LEU A 368 -8.45 -23.40 -10.42
C LEU A 368 -7.55 -24.63 -10.63
N PRO A 369 -6.25 -24.47 -10.95
CA PRO A 369 -5.31 -25.58 -10.99
C PRO A 369 -4.97 -26.02 -9.56
N THR A 370 -5.31 -27.26 -9.20
CA THR A 370 -4.95 -27.89 -7.92
C THR A 370 -3.61 -28.61 -8.00
N GLY A 371 -2.72 -28.34 -7.04
CA GLY A 371 -1.57 -29.23 -6.74
C GLY A 371 -0.27 -28.49 -6.42
N ASP A 372 0.00 -28.25 -5.13
CA ASP A 372 0.97 -29.11 -4.42
C ASP A 372 0.96 -28.90 -2.89
N HIS A 373 0.97 -30.03 -2.18
CA HIS A 373 1.36 -30.27 -0.79
C HIS A 373 1.17 -29.17 0.29
N LEU A 374 -0.03 -29.14 0.91
CA LEU A 374 -0.24 -28.47 2.20
C LEU A 374 0.12 -29.41 3.38
N LEU A 375 1.23 -29.14 4.07
CA LEU A 375 1.57 -29.79 5.34
C LEU A 375 0.74 -29.19 6.49
N LEU A 376 -0.29 -29.91 6.92
CA LEU A 376 -1.11 -29.56 8.09
C LEU A 376 -0.31 -29.67 9.39
N HIS A 377 0.31 -28.56 9.81
CA HIS A 377 0.83 -28.42 11.16
C HIS A 377 -0.34 -28.18 12.14
N ARG A 378 -0.62 -29.17 13.00
CA ARG A 378 -1.52 -28.96 14.15
C ARG A 378 -0.84 -28.00 15.13
N GLY A 379 -1.47 -26.86 15.41
CA GLY A 379 -1.14 -26.04 16.56
C GLY A 379 -1.59 -26.70 17.86
N ILE A 380 -0.83 -26.44 18.94
CA ILE A 380 -1.15 -26.74 20.34
C ILE A 380 -1.20 -25.39 21.07
#